data_AF-A0A545UPP8-F1
#
_entry.id   AF-A0A545UPP8-F1
#
_cell.length_a   1.000
_cell.length_b   1.000
_cell.length_c   1.000
_cell.angle_alpha   90.00
_cell.angle_beta   90.00
_cell.angle_gamma   90.00
#
_symmetry.space_group_name_H-M   'P 1'
#
loop_
_entity.id
_entity.type
_entity.pdbx_description
1 polymer ?
#
loop_
_entity_poly.entity_id
_entity_poly.type
_entity_poly.pdbx_seq_one_letter_code
_entity_poly.pdbx_strand_id
1 'polypeptide(L)'
;MPSADTAAPPATFSLFSQLPTELRLRIWNYNLPGTRIVPVRCGADDLSLGAPPMSSLAATGCTTTTPNPANLNICVESRAEAVKSYHRCFGFVGTPGHIYFDPYRDVLYFGPRRGFMATQAQFHTCMKMCKESELAAVRRIAISDSLFWNCDRYNSMTAANLTIEVLQVIAKRLPNLERLVFVPREEDEGRGDNLDRTLQRMHYQVDAAIDTLVREGIEWKIPAWHVTTLEALHDAAR
;
A
#
# COMPACT_ATOMS: atom_id res chain seq x y z
N MET A 1 -34.56 -22.63 -44.28
CA MET A 1 -33.61 -23.64 -43.74
C MET A 1 -32.91 -23.00 -42.55
N PRO A 2 -32.82 -23.67 -41.40
CA PRO A 2 -32.34 -23.04 -40.17
C PRO A 2 -30.81 -22.96 -40.17
N SER A 3 -30.29 -21.78 -39.85
CA SER A 3 -28.87 -21.54 -39.63
C SER A 3 -28.44 -22.17 -38.31
N ALA A 4 -27.42 -23.02 -38.35
CA ALA A 4 -26.86 -23.66 -37.18
C ALA A 4 -26.14 -22.64 -36.29
N ASP A 5 -26.67 -22.41 -35.09
CA ASP A 5 -25.97 -21.76 -33.98
C ASP A 5 -24.70 -22.56 -33.64
N THR A 6 -23.55 -21.96 -33.91
CA THR A 6 -22.26 -22.51 -33.48
C THR A 6 -22.01 -22.07 -32.03
N ALA A 7 -22.58 -22.80 -31.07
CA ALA A 7 -22.30 -22.58 -29.66
C ALA A 7 -20.86 -23.03 -29.34
N ALA A 8 -19.99 -22.08 -28.99
CA ALA A 8 -18.65 -22.38 -28.50
C ALA A 8 -18.73 -23.28 -27.24
N PRO A 9 -17.91 -24.35 -27.12
CA PRO A 9 -17.94 -25.20 -25.95
C PRO A 9 -17.52 -24.41 -24.70
N PRO A 10 -18.13 -24.66 -23.53
CA PRO A 10 -17.68 -24.05 -22.29
C PRO A 10 -16.24 -24.49 -22.03
N ALA A 11 -15.34 -23.53 -21.82
CA ALA A 11 -13.95 -23.77 -21.47
C ALA A 11 -13.83 -24.27 -20.01
N THR A 12 -14.32 -25.49 -19.75
CA THR A 12 -14.27 -26.11 -18.42
C THR A 12 -13.10 -27.08 -18.32
N PHE A 13 -12.08 -26.70 -17.54
CA PHE A 13 -10.93 -27.56 -17.22
C PHE A 13 -11.26 -28.49 -16.05
N SER A 14 -11.80 -29.67 -16.35
CA SER A 14 -12.26 -30.66 -15.35
C SER A 14 -11.14 -31.54 -14.76
N LEU A 15 -9.93 -31.49 -15.32
CA LEU A 15 -8.80 -32.28 -14.84
C LEU A 15 -8.25 -31.78 -13.50
N PHE A 16 -8.42 -30.50 -13.18
CA PHE A 16 -7.93 -29.94 -11.92
C PHE A 16 -8.52 -30.66 -10.70
N SER A 17 -9.83 -30.96 -10.70
CA SER A 17 -10.48 -31.66 -9.59
C SER A 17 -10.06 -33.12 -9.43
N GLN A 18 -9.43 -33.71 -10.44
CA GLN A 18 -8.91 -35.09 -10.37
C GLN A 18 -7.55 -35.18 -9.67
N LEU A 19 -6.89 -34.04 -9.44
CA LEU A 19 -5.64 -33.99 -8.70
C LEU A 19 -5.88 -34.30 -7.22
N PRO A 20 -4.96 -35.04 -6.56
CA PRO A 20 -4.94 -35.17 -5.10
C PRO A 20 -5.04 -33.81 -4.42
N THR A 21 -5.77 -33.75 -3.30
CA THR A 21 -6.02 -32.51 -2.55
C THR A 21 -4.73 -31.76 -2.21
N GLU A 22 -3.67 -32.46 -1.83
CA GLU A 22 -2.38 -31.82 -1.52
C GLU A 22 -1.83 -31.03 -2.72
N LEU A 23 -1.90 -31.60 -3.93
CA LEU A 23 -1.44 -30.91 -5.13
C LEU A 23 -2.33 -29.72 -5.46
N ARG A 24 -3.65 -29.83 -5.31
CA ARG A 24 -4.58 -28.71 -5.54
C ARG A 24 -4.29 -27.56 -4.58
N LEU A 25 -4.08 -27.84 -3.30
CA LEU A 25 -3.74 -26.84 -2.28
C LEU A 25 -2.38 -26.19 -2.56
N ARG A 26 -1.36 -26.96 -2.96
CA ARG A 26 -0.07 -26.40 -3.38
C ARG A 26 -0.24 -25.48 -4.58
N ILE A 27 -0.98 -25.90 -5.62
CA ILE A 27 -1.23 -25.06 -6.80
C ILE A 27 -1.91 -23.75 -6.38
N TRP A 28 -2.92 -23.80 -5.50
CA TRP A 28 -3.56 -22.57 -5.02
C TRP A 28 -2.62 -21.67 -4.24
N ASN A 29 -1.75 -22.24 -3.40
CA ASN A 29 -0.75 -21.48 -2.65
C ASN A 29 0.28 -20.80 -3.57
N TYR A 30 0.76 -21.53 -4.59
CA TYR A 30 1.67 -20.99 -5.62
C TYR A 30 1.00 -19.98 -6.54
N ASN A 31 -0.32 -20.04 -6.69
CA ASN A 31 -1.09 -19.10 -7.52
C ASN A 31 -1.36 -17.76 -6.79
N LEU A 32 -1.20 -17.71 -5.46
CA LEU A 32 -1.32 -16.45 -4.72
C LEU A 32 -0.34 -15.41 -5.30
N PRO A 33 -0.73 -14.12 -5.34
CA PRO A 33 0.15 -13.10 -5.86
C PRO A 33 1.46 -13.04 -5.07
N GLY A 34 2.52 -12.65 -5.76
CA GLY A 34 3.82 -12.34 -5.16
C GLY A 34 3.76 -11.05 -4.35
N THR A 35 4.90 -10.38 -4.20
CA THR A 35 4.91 -9.06 -3.57
C THR A 35 4.12 -8.08 -4.44
N ARG A 36 3.27 -7.29 -3.81
CA ARG A 36 2.47 -6.27 -4.50
C ARG A 36 2.46 -4.99 -3.69
N ILE A 37 2.46 -3.88 -4.41
CA ILE A 37 2.35 -2.56 -3.84
C ILE A 37 0.87 -2.25 -3.71
N VAL A 38 0.43 -1.93 -2.50
CA VAL A 38 -0.98 -1.64 -2.18
C VAL A 38 -1.10 -0.15 -1.88
N PRO A 39 -1.35 0.70 -2.90
CA PRO A 39 -1.69 2.11 -2.68
C PRO A 39 -2.92 2.20 -1.81
N VAL A 40 -2.77 2.84 -0.67
CA VAL A 40 -3.87 3.16 0.23
C VAL A 40 -4.51 4.47 -0.26
N ARG A 41 -5.80 4.65 0.00
CA ARG A 41 -6.52 5.93 -0.04
C ARG A 41 -7.45 6.01 1.15
N CYS A 42 -7.45 7.12 1.87
CA CYS A 42 -8.26 7.29 3.08
C CYS A 42 -8.92 8.68 3.06
N GLY A 43 -10.22 8.76 3.32
CA GLY A 43 -10.99 10.01 3.29
C GLY A 43 -11.58 10.35 1.92
N ALA A 44 -12.34 11.45 1.82
CA ALA A 44 -13.04 11.83 0.60
C ALA A 44 -12.09 12.31 -0.51
N ASP A 45 -12.17 11.69 -1.70
CA ASP A 45 -11.53 12.22 -2.91
C ASP A 45 -12.36 13.44 -3.36
N ASP A 46 -11.72 14.61 -3.38
CA ASP A 46 -12.25 15.90 -3.80
C ASP A 46 -13.49 16.44 -3.06
N LEU A 47 -13.29 17.51 -2.27
CA LEU A 47 -14.35 18.45 -1.86
C LEU A 47 -14.81 19.35 -3.03
N SER A 48 -14.49 19.00 -4.27
CA SER A 48 -14.91 19.72 -5.46
C SER A 48 -16.43 19.70 -5.55
N LEU A 49 -17.04 20.89 -5.66
CA LEU A 49 -18.47 21.09 -5.93
C LEU A 49 -18.86 20.35 -7.21
N GLY A 50 -19.33 19.10 -7.09
CA GLY A 50 -19.71 18.24 -8.22
C GLY A 50 -19.09 16.84 -8.25
N ALA A 51 -18.21 16.49 -7.31
CA ALA A 51 -17.78 15.09 -7.15
C ALA A 51 -18.97 14.22 -6.67
N PRO A 52 -19.11 12.97 -7.17
CA PRO A 52 -20.16 12.08 -6.71
C PRO A 52 -20.07 11.92 -5.18
N PRO A 53 -21.20 11.81 -4.46
CA PRO A 53 -21.19 11.67 -3.02
C PRO A 53 -20.27 10.51 -2.64
N MET A 54 -19.52 10.72 -1.54
CA MET A 54 -18.61 9.75 -0.92
C MET A 54 -19.03 8.32 -1.26
N SER A 55 -18.18 7.57 -1.99
CA SER A 55 -18.41 6.13 -2.07
C SER A 55 -18.48 5.63 -0.63
N SER A 56 -19.59 5.00 -0.24
CA SER A 56 -19.86 4.66 1.17
C SER A 56 -18.71 3.85 1.80
N LEU A 57 -17.88 3.18 0.99
CA LEU A 57 -16.66 2.49 1.41
C LEU A 57 -15.55 3.42 1.94
N ALA A 58 -15.34 4.59 1.33
CA ALA A 58 -14.29 5.53 1.77
C ALA A 58 -14.65 6.23 3.09
N ALA A 59 -15.94 6.25 3.44
CA ALA A 59 -16.44 6.68 4.74
C ALA A 59 -16.08 5.69 5.85
N THR A 60 -16.05 4.40 5.51
CA THR A 60 -15.91 3.29 6.46
C THR A 60 -14.49 2.73 6.53
N GLY A 61 -13.57 3.12 5.66
CA GLY A 61 -12.20 2.62 5.72
C GLY A 61 -11.33 3.16 4.62
N CYS A 62 -10.10 2.65 4.56
CA CYS A 62 -9.23 2.91 3.44
C CYS A 62 -9.57 2.00 2.24
N THR A 63 -9.35 2.53 1.04
CA THR A 63 -9.56 1.86 -0.23
C THR A 63 -8.24 1.71 -0.98
N THR A 64 -8.23 0.87 -2.01
CA THR A 64 -7.06 0.68 -2.88
C THR A 64 -7.50 0.54 -4.33
N THR A 65 -6.63 0.91 -5.26
CA THR A 65 -6.78 0.62 -6.69
C THR A 65 -6.22 -0.76 -7.06
N THR A 66 -5.55 -1.43 -6.12
CA THR A 66 -5.01 -2.78 -6.33
C THR A 66 -6.14 -3.79 -6.51
N PRO A 67 -6.13 -4.61 -7.57
CA PRO A 67 -7.14 -5.65 -7.72
C PRO A 67 -7.04 -6.67 -6.59
N ASN A 68 -8.18 -7.21 -6.19
CA ASN A 68 -8.22 -8.32 -5.24
C ASN A 68 -7.47 -9.54 -5.82
N PRO A 69 -6.75 -10.31 -5.00
CA PRO A 69 -6.13 -11.56 -5.44
C PRO A 69 -7.14 -12.43 -6.18
N ALA A 70 -6.79 -12.88 -7.39
CA ALA A 70 -7.69 -13.68 -8.24
C ALA A 70 -8.25 -14.88 -7.47
N ASN A 71 -7.41 -15.48 -6.63
CA ASN A 71 -7.73 -16.65 -5.80
C ASN A 71 -8.98 -16.48 -4.94
N LEU A 72 -9.33 -15.25 -4.53
CA LEU A 72 -10.54 -14.97 -3.74
C LEU A 72 -11.83 -15.18 -4.55
N ASN A 73 -11.75 -15.17 -5.88
CA ASN A 73 -12.89 -15.15 -6.78
C ASN A 73 -13.00 -16.37 -7.71
N ILE A 74 -11.97 -17.23 -7.79
CA ILE A 74 -11.97 -18.39 -8.69
C ILE A 74 -12.99 -19.45 -8.27
N CYS A 75 -12.81 -20.03 -7.06
CA CYS A 75 -13.69 -21.07 -6.53
C CYS A 75 -13.62 -21.12 -4.99
N VAL A 76 -14.47 -21.93 -4.36
CA VAL A 76 -14.54 -22.05 -2.89
C VAL A 76 -13.21 -22.52 -2.29
N GLU A 77 -12.55 -23.49 -2.91
CA GLU A 77 -11.26 -24.01 -2.43
C GLU A 77 -10.15 -22.97 -2.53
N SER A 78 -10.03 -22.32 -3.70
CA SER A 78 -9.05 -21.25 -3.92
C SER A 78 -9.26 -20.09 -2.94
N ARG A 79 -10.52 -19.72 -2.67
CA ARG A 79 -10.83 -18.67 -1.68
C ARG A 79 -10.43 -19.09 -0.27
N ALA A 80 -10.71 -20.34 0.11
CA ALA A 80 -10.35 -20.86 1.43
C ALA A 80 -8.83 -20.88 1.63
N GLU A 81 -8.04 -21.12 0.59
CA GLU A 81 -6.59 -21.02 0.64
C GLU A 81 -6.13 -19.55 0.75
N ALA A 82 -6.69 -18.65 -0.07
CA ALA A 82 -6.29 -17.25 -0.09
C ALA A 82 -6.57 -16.50 1.22
N VAL A 83 -7.68 -16.79 1.89
CA VAL A 83 -8.06 -16.14 3.16
C VAL A 83 -7.12 -16.53 4.32
N LYS A 84 -6.33 -17.61 4.20
CA LYS A 84 -5.31 -17.95 5.21
C LYS A 84 -4.19 -16.90 5.27
N SER A 85 -3.88 -16.27 4.13
CA SER A 85 -2.83 -15.25 4.02
C SER A 85 -3.41 -13.84 3.98
N TYR A 86 -4.46 -13.63 3.19
CA TYR A 86 -5.04 -12.32 2.93
C TYR A 86 -6.26 -12.04 3.81
N HIS A 87 -6.15 -10.99 4.62
CA HIS A 87 -7.21 -10.55 5.53
C HIS A 87 -7.75 -9.18 5.10
N ARG A 88 -9.02 -8.91 5.39
CA ARG A 88 -9.61 -7.59 5.14
C ARG A 88 -9.17 -6.61 6.23
N CYS A 89 -8.32 -5.65 5.88
CA CYS A 89 -7.68 -4.70 6.78
C CYS A 89 -8.00 -3.24 6.42
N PHE A 90 -7.65 -2.34 7.36
CA PHE A 90 -7.73 -0.88 7.25
C PHE A 90 -9.16 -0.34 7.24
N GLY A 91 -10.02 -0.87 8.12
CA GLY A 91 -11.35 -0.33 8.41
C GLY A 91 -11.30 0.76 9.48
N PHE A 92 -12.24 1.71 9.42
CA PHE A 92 -12.34 2.79 10.41
C PHE A 92 -13.32 2.46 11.53
N VAL A 93 -12.99 2.88 12.75
CA VAL A 93 -13.90 2.88 13.91
C VAL A 93 -14.64 1.54 14.07
N GLY A 94 -13.89 0.43 14.09
CA GLY A 94 -14.43 -0.91 14.33
C GLY A 94 -15.03 -1.60 13.11
N THR A 95 -15.32 -0.89 12.02
CA THR A 95 -15.86 -1.47 10.79
C THR A 95 -14.84 -2.39 10.10
N PRO A 96 -15.29 -3.38 9.32
CA PRO A 96 -14.39 -4.26 8.57
C PRO A 96 -13.71 -3.49 7.43
N GLY A 97 -12.41 -3.70 7.28
CA GLY A 97 -11.64 -3.12 6.18
C GLY A 97 -12.08 -3.58 4.79
N HIS A 98 -11.63 -2.87 3.77
CA HIS A 98 -11.97 -3.15 2.37
C HIS A 98 -10.78 -3.67 1.56
N ILE A 99 -9.56 -3.59 2.12
CA ILE A 99 -8.33 -3.99 1.45
C ILE A 99 -7.97 -5.39 1.91
N TYR A 100 -7.91 -6.35 0.99
CA TYR A 100 -7.26 -7.63 1.28
C TYR A 100 -5.77 -7.40 1.34
N PHE A 101 -5.14 -7.67 2.48
CA PHE A 101 -3.73 -7.42 2.74
C PHE A 101 -3.06 -8.64 3.37
N ASP A 102 -1.88 -9.00 2.87
CA ASP A 102 -0.97 -9.98 3.47
C ASP A 102 0.26 -9.24 4.02
N PRO A 103 0.43 -9.16 5.35
CA PRO A 103 1.53 -8.40 5.93
C PRO A 103 2.94 -8.92 5.64
N TYR A 104 3.08 -10.16 5.16
CA TYR A 104 4.39 -10.75 4.82
C TYR A 104 4.80 -10.47 3.38
N ARG A 105 3.82 -10.32 2.48
CA ARG A 105 4.06 -10.17 1.03
C ARG A 105 3.83 -8.75 0.53
N ASP A 106 2.79 -8.10 1.03
CA ASP A 106 2.32 -6.82 0.51
C ASP A 106 3.12 -5.64 1.09
N VAL A 107 3.29 -4.61 0.28
CA VAL A 107 3.88 -3.33 0.69
C VAL A 107 2.78 -2.27 0.72
N LEU A 108 2.53 -1.70 1.90
CA LEU A 108 1.53 -0.65 2.06
C LEU A 108 2.08 0.67 1.50
N TYR A 109 1.44 1.28 0.50
CA TYR A 109 1.97 2.48 -0.15
C TYR A 109 1.11 3.71 0.10
N PHE A 110 1.73 4.76 0.61
CA PHE A 110 1.14 6.10 0.73
C PHE A 110 1.64 6.97 -0.43
N GLY A 111 0.90 6.90 -1.54
CA GLY A 111 1.19 7.65 -2.75
C GLY A 111 0.66 9.09 -2.74
N PRO A 112 0.99 9.87 -3.79
CA PRO A 112 0.54 11.24 -3.92
C PRO A 112 -0.99 11.34 -4.02
N ARG A 113 -1.56 12.35 -3.37
CA ARG A 113 -2.98 12.67 -3.46
C ARG A 113 -3.17 14.15 -3.81
N ARG A 114 -4.07 14.40 -4.76
CA ARG A 114 -4.41 15.77 -5.18
C ARG A 114 -5.13 16.51 -4.06
N GLY A 115 -4.80 17.80 -3.90
CA GLY A 115 -5.37 18.67 -2.90
C GLY A 115 -4.36 19.13 -1.84
N PHE A 116 -4.63 20.28 -1.25
CA PHE A 116 -3.77 20.87 -0.22
C PHE A 116 -3.68 19.93 0.99
N MET A 117 -2.45 19.51 1.32
CA MET A 117 -2.15 18.56 2.42
C MET A 117 -2.85 17.19 2.29
N ALA A 118 -3.40 16.83 1.12
CA ALA A 118 -4.23 15.63 0.99
C ALA A 118 -3.42 14.34 1.22
N THR A 119 -2.16 14.29 0.76
CA THR A 119 -1.23 13.17 1.00
C THR A 119 -0.94 12.99 2.49
N GLN A 120 -0.60 14.09 3.18
CA GLN A 120 -0.32 14.08 4.62
C GLN A 120 -1.58 13.71 5.43
N ALA A 121 -2.73 14.30 5.09
CA ALA A 121 -4.00 14.01 5.75
C ALA A 121 -4.39 12.53 5.63
N GLN A 122 -4.23 11.93 4.44
CA GLN A 122 -4.47 10.51 4.22
C GLN A 122 -3.63 9.64 5.16
N PHE A 123 -2.33 9.92 5.27
CA PHE A 123 -1.42 9.17 6.14
C PHE A 123 -1.88 9.25 7.61
N HIS A 124 -2.13 10.46 8.12
CA HIS A 124 -2.59 10.61 9.50
C HIS A 124 -3.98 10.00 9.74
N THR A 125 -4.91 10.12 8.80
CA THR A 125 -6.23 9.46 8.90
C THR A 125 -6.06 7.96 8.99
N CYS A 126 -5.23 7.34 8.14
CA CYS A 126 -4.95 5.91 8.21
C CYS A 126 -4.38 5.51 9.58
N MET A 127 -3.34 6.21 10.03
CA MET A 127 -2.65 5.88 11.28
C MET A 127 -3.52 6.09 12.52
N LYS A 128 -4.44 7.07 12.48
CA LYS A 128 -5.34 7.40 13.59
C LYS A 128 -6.60 6.52 13.64
N MET A 129 -7.19 6.21 12.49
CA MET A 129 -8.51 5.57 12.42
C MET A 129 -8.46 4.05 12.27
N CYS A 130 -7.36 3.49 11.74
CA CYS A 130 -7.22 2.04 11.62
C CYS A 130 -6.94 1.38 12.98
N LYS A 131 -7.37 0.12 13.11
CA LYS A 131 -7.15 -0.69 14.32
C LYS A 131 -5.65 -0.88 14.56
N GLU A 132 -5.26 -0.82 15.83
CA GLU A 132 -3.87 -0.95 16.23
C GLU A 132 -3.28 -2.32 15.89
N SER A 133 -4.06 -3.40 16.01
CA SER A 133 -3.62 -4.75 15.62
C SER A 133 -3.34 -4.89 14.12
N GLU A 134 -4.12 -4.21 13.27
CA GLU A 134 -3.93 -4.21 11.82
C GLU A 134 -2.66 -3.43 11.45
N LEU A 135 -2.45 -2.26 12.07
CA LEU A 135 -1.24 -1.47 11.87
C LEU A 135 0.01 -2.19 12.41
N ALA A 136 -0.08 -2.81 13.58
CA ALA A 136 1.01 -3.61 14.16
C ALA A 136 1.35 -4.85 13.33
N ALA A 137 0.45 -5.34 12.48
CA ALA A 137 0.75 -6.44 11.57
C ALA A 137 1.59 -6.00 10.37
N VAL A 138 1.53 -4.74 9.95
CA VAL A 138 2.23 -4.22 8.76
C VAL A 138 3.75 -4.33 8.94
N ARG A 139 4.41 -5.03 8.02
CA ARG A 139 5.87 -5.22 8.01
C ARG A 139 6.60 -4.36 6.98
N ARG A 140 5.91 -3.90 5.95
CA ARG A 140 6.52 -3.15 4.84
C ARG A 140 5.63 -1.97 4.45
N ILE A 141 6.22 -0.79 4.44
CA ILE A 141 5.55 0.45 4.05
C ILE A 141 6.42 1.21 3.05
N ALA A 142 5.78 1.83 2.06
CA ALA A 142 6.37 2.76 1.13
C ALA A 142 5.67 4.12 1.25
N ILE A 143 6.43 5.22 1.25
CA ILE A 143 5.93 6.58 1.42
C ILE A 143 6.45 7.45 0.27
N SER A 144 5.53 8.13 -0.41
CA SER A 144 5.88 9.09 -1.44
C SER A 144 6.42 10.39 -0.83
N ASP A 145 7.44 10.97 -1.47
CA ASP A 145 8.02 12.26 -1.10
C ASP A 145 6.98 13.39 -1.11
N SER A 146 5.91 13.28 -1.91
CA SER A 146 4.79 14.23 -1.91
C SER A 146 4.16 14.45 -0.54
N LEU A 147 4.37 13.55 0.43
CA LEU A 147 3.92 13.71 1.80
C LEU A 147 4.61 14.89 2.51
N PHE A 148 5.83 15.23 2.10
CA PHE A 148 6.65 16.30 2.69
C PHE A 148 6.59 17.63 1.94
N TRP A 149 5.69 17.74 0.95
CA TRP A 149 5.53 18.93 0.11
C TRP A 149 4.26 19.71 0.44
N ASN A 150 4.34 21.02 0.28
CA ASN A 150 3.18 21.92 0.37
C ASN A 150 2.65 22.21 -1.03
N CYS A 151 1.68 21.42 -1.50
CA CYS A 151 1.23 21.36 -2.90
C CYS A 151 2.41 21.10 -3.85
N ASP A 152 3.01 22.16 -4.39
CA ASP A 152 4.08 22.12 -5.39
C ASP A 152 5.37 22.80 -4.91
N ARG A 153 5.42 23.27 -3.66
CA ARG A 153 6.60 23.94 -3.12
C ARG A 153 7.29 23.09 -2.06
N TYR A 154 8.56 22.81 -2.32
CA TYR A 154 9.44 22.22 -1.33
C TYR A 154 9.98 23.29 -0.39
N ASN A 155 9.87 23.05 0.91
CA ASN A 155 10.53 23.83 1.95
C ASN A 155 11.30 22.85 2.84
N SER A 156 12.63 23.00 2.90
CA SER A 156 13.51 22.05 3.61
C SER A 156 13.21 21.95 5.10
N MET A 157 12.88 23.07 5.75
CA MET A 157 12.58 23.09 7.19
C MET A 157 11.24 22.40 7.47
N THR A 158 10.21 22.70 6.67
CA THR A 158 8.91 22.02 6.77
C THR A 158 9.03 20.53 6.47
N ALA A 159 9.74 20.15 5.41
CA ALA A 159 9.93 18.77 5.02
C ALA A 159 10.68 17.97 6.10
N ALA A 160 11.71 18.55 6.72
CA ALA A 160 12.43 17.93 7.83
C ALA A 160 11.52 17.69 9.04
N ASN A 161 10.74 18.69 9.46
CA ASN A 161 9.78 18.55 10.56
C ASN A 161 8.72 17.49 10.28
N LEU A 162 8.13 17.50 9.07
CA LEU A 162 7.15 16.48 8.66
C LEU A 162 7.77 15.08 8.61
N THR A 163 9.05 14.95 8.23
CA THR A 163 9.75 13.66 8.24
C THR A 163 9.88 13.12 9.65
N ILE A 164 10.29 13.97 10.61
CA ILE A 164 10.37 13.62 12.03
C ILE A 164 9.00 13.17 12.54
N GLU A 165 7.95 13.96 12.29
CA GLU A 165 6.57 13.63 12.71
C GLU A 165 6.10 12.28 12.15
N VAL A 166 6.35 12.02 10.86
CA VAL A 166 5.98 10.78 10.19
C VAL A 166 6.73 9.59 10.78
N LEU A 167 8.04 9.72 11.00
CA LEU A 167 8.84 8.66 11.61
C LEU A 167 8.40 8.39 13.05
N GLN A 168 8.04 9.42 13.84
CA GLN A 168 7.46 9.23 15.17
C GLN A 168 6.13 8.47 15.14
N VAL A 169 5.26 8.79 14.18
CA VAL A 169 3.99 8.08 13.99
C VAL A 169 4.23 6.62 13.59
N ILE A 170 5.18 6.37 12.68
CA ILE A 170 5.58 5.01 12.26
C ILE A 170 6.12 4.22 13.46
N ALA A 171 7.05 4.79 14.22
CA ALA A 171 7.63 4.16 15.40
C ALA A 171 6.55 3.75 16.42
N LYS A 172 5.54 4.60 16.60
CA LYS A 172 4.45 4.35 17.55
C LYS A 172 3.40 3.37 17.03
N ARG A 173 3.03 3.44 15.74
CA ARG A 173 1.86 2.73 15.19
C ARG A 173 2.23 1.46 14.44
N LEU A 174 3.48 1.30 14.01
CA LEU A 174 4.00 0.18 13.23
C LEU A 174 5.20 -0.48 13.93
N PRO A 175 5.02 -1.07 15.13
CA PRO A 175 6.11 -1.60 15.93
C PRO A 175 6.88 -2.77 15.28
N ASN A 176 6.22 -3.53 14.39
CA ASN A 176 6.80 -4.69 13.72
C ASN A 176 7.28 -4.38 12.29
N LEU A 177 7.52 -3.10 11.98
CA LEU A 177 7.99 -2.70 10.66
C LEU A 177 9.39 -3.25 10.40
N GLU A 178 9.55 -3.96 9.28
CA GLU A 178 10.82 -4.53 8.83
C GLU A 178 11.46 -3.69 7.74
N ARG A 179 10.63 -3.13 6.84
CA ARG A 179 11.10 -2.32 5.71
C ARG A 179 10.32 -1.01 5.56
N LEU A 180 11.05 0.08 5.38
CA LEU A 180 10.53 1.42 5.10
C LEU A 180 11.14 1.95 3.80
N VAL A 181 10.31 2.20 2.80
CA VAL A 181 10.78 2.67 1.49
C VAL A 181 10.31 4.10 1.27
N PHE A 182 11.22 4.99 0.88
CA PHE A 182 10.85 6.32 0.42
C PHE A 182 10.91 6.37 -1.10
N VAL A 183 9.85 6.92 -1.70
CA VAL A 183 9.64 6.94 -3.15
C VAL A 183 9.57 8.40 -3.60
N PRO A 184 10.37 8.84 -4.59
CA PRO A 184 10.26 10.20 -5.12
C PRO A 184 8.89 10.42 -5.77
N ARG A 185 8.58 11.67 -6.11
CA ARG A 185 7.33 11.98 -6.82
C ARG A 185 7.46 11.53 -8.27
N GLU A 186 6.36 11.08 -8.86
CA GLU A 186 6.33 10.66 -10.27
C GLU A 186 6.79 11.80 -11.20
N GLU A 187 6.53 13.07 -10.84
CA GLU A 187 7.01 14.24 -11.60
C GLU A 187 8.54 14.39 -11.58
N ASP A 188 9.19 13.95 -10.50
CA ASP A 188 10.64 14.00 -10.34
C ASP A 188 11.32 12.80 -11.03
N GLU A 189 10.64 11.65 -11.11
CA GLU A 189 11.08 10.48 -11.89
C GLU A 189 11.09 10.75 -13.39
N GLY A 190 10.06 11.45 -13.90
CA GLY A 190 9.98 11.83 -15.32
C GLY A 190 11.02 12.87 -15.78
N ARG A 191 11.68 13.56 -14.84
CA ARG A 191 12.74 14.54 -15.10
C ARG A 191 14.11 13.93 -14.77
N GLY A 192 14.54 12.96 -15.57
CA GLY A 192 15.74 12.14 -15.35
C GLY A 192 17.02 12.88 -14.94
N ASP A 193 17.23 14.12 -15.38
CA ASP A 193 18.45 14.90 -15.07
C ASP A 193 18.61 15.28 -13.58
N ASN A 194 17.56 15.16 -12.76
CA ASN A 194 17.59 15.56 -11.34
C ASN A 194 17.20 14.45 -10.37
N LEU A 195 17.04 13.21 -10.85
CA LEU A 195 16.61 12.09 -10.02
C LEU A 195 17.65 11.75 -8.96
N ASP A 196 18.93 11.61 -9.32
CA ASP A 196 20.01 11.30 -8.37
C ASP A 196 20.12 12.33 -7.24
N ARG A 197 20.02 13.61 -7.58
CA ARG A 197 19.99 14.71 -6.60
C ARG A 197 18.76 14.63 -5.70
N THR A 198 17.62 14.23 -6.24
CA THR A 198 16.37 14.06 -5.49
C THR A 198 16.48 12.90 -4.51
N LEU A 199 16.98 11.74 -4.97
CA LEU A 199 17.24 10.57 -4.14
C LEU A 199 18.24 10.90 -3.02
N GLN A 200 19.33 11.59 -3.35
CA GLN A 200 20.36 11.99 -2.38
C GLN A 200 19.80 12.98 -1.35
N ARG A 201 19.02 13.99 -1.78
CA ARG A 201 18.33 14.91 -0.86
C ARG A 201 17.41 14.15 0.09
N MET A 202 16.59 13.25 -0.44
CA MET A 202 15.66 12.46 0.37
C MET A 202 16.42 11.59 1.38
N HIS A 203 17.51 10.96 0.97
CA HIS A 203 18.35 10.17 1.86
C HIS A 203 18.88 11.01 3.03
N TYR A 204 19.48 12.17 2.75
CA TYR A 204 19.97 13.07 3.81
C TYR A 204 18.87 13.59 4.73
N GLN A 205 17.69 13.88 4.18
CA GLN A 205 16.53 14.33 4.97
C GLN A 205 16.06 13.25 5.95
N VAL A 206 16.01 11.99 5.51
CA VAL A 206 15.61 10.85 6.34
C VAL A 206 16.69 10.51 7.36
N ASP A 207 17.97 10.49 6.97
CA ASP A 207 19.10 10.31 7.89
C ASP A 207 19.05 11.32 9.04
N ALA A 208 18.97 12.61 8.70
CA ALA A 208 18.93 13.68 9.69
C ALA A 208 17.71 13.58 10.63
N ALA A 209 16.57 13.11 10.13
CA ALA A 209 15.38 12.88 10.93
C ALA A 209 15.58 11.70 11.89
N ILE A 210 16.12 10.57 11.41
CA ILE A 210 16.43 9.40 12.24
C ILE A 210 17.44 9.77 13.35
N ASP A 211 18.52 10.48 13.01
CA ASP A 211 19.51 10.95 13.98
C ASP A 211 18.89 11.88 15.04
N THR A 212 17.87 12.64 14.66
CA THR A 212 17.12 13.47 15.61
C THR A 212 16.28 12.62 16.56
N LEU A 213 15.58 11.60 16.07
CA LEU A 213 14.81 10.70 16.92
C LEU A 213 15.67 9.88 17.89
N VAL A 214 16.85 9.44 17.43
CA VAL A 214 17.81 8.72 18.29
C VAL A 214 18.32 9.63 19.40
N ARG A 215 18.61 10.90 19.11
CA ARG A 215 19.00 11.90 20.14
C ARG A 215 17.88 12.22 21.13
N GLU A 216 16.63 12.19 20.68
CA GLU A 216 15.45 12.36 21.54
C GLU A 216 15.18 11.13 22.44
N GLY A 217 15.91 10.03 22.26
CA GLY A 217 15.81 8.84 23.11
C GLY A 217 14.58 7.98 22.82
N ILE A 218 14.04 8.03 21.59
CA ILE A 218 12.90 7.20 21.21
C ILE A 218 13.38 5.75 21.08
N GLU A 219 12.83 4.85 21.89
CA GLU A 219 13.03 3.40 21.78
C GLU A 219 12.32 2.86 20.53
N TRP A 220 12.97 3.03 19.38
CA TRP A 220 12.48 2.58 18.09
C TRP A 220 13.49 1.64 17.45
N LYS A 221 13.06 0.41 17.14
CA LYS A 221 13.84 -0.50 16.30
C LYS A 221 13.77 0.01 14.87
N ILE A 222 14.81 0.73 14.46
CA ILE A 222 14.90 1.31 13.12
C ILE A 222 14.79 0.18 12.07
N PRO A 223 13.78 0.22 11.17
CA PRO A 223 13.62 -0.77 10.11
C PRO A 223 14.72 -0.61 9.05
N ALA A 224 14.91 -1.63 8.22
CA ALA A 224 15.74 -1.47 7.04
C ALA A 224 15.05 -0.48 6.09
N TRP A 225 15.68 0.66 5.83
CA TRP A 225 15.10 1.70 4.98
C TRP A 225 16.01 2.07 3.83
N HIS A 226 15.41 2.50 2.73
CA HIS A 226 16.12 3.01 1.57
C HIS A 226 15.21 3.93 0.74
N VAL A 227 15.82 4.67 -0.18
CA VAL A 227 15.12 5.47 -1.18
C VAL A 227 15.21 4.75 -2.53
N THR A 228 14.11 4.63 -3.25
CA THR A 228 14.09 4.02 -4.61
C THR A 228 12.94 4.60 -5.43
N THR A 229 13.01 4.48 -6.76
CA THR A 229 11.90 4.85 -7.64
C THR A 229 10.71 3.91 -7.48
N LEU A 230 9.52 4.38 -7.85
CA LEU A 230 8.31 3.60 -7.87
C LEU A 230 8.42 2.44 -8.88
N GLU A 231 9.05 2.68 -10.03
CA GLU A 231 9.32 1.64 -11.03
C GLU A 231 10.20 0.52 -10.45
N ALA A 232 11.33 0.87 -9.83
CA ALA A 232 12.22 -0.11 -9.22
C ALA A 232 11.55 -0.84 -8.04
N LEU A 233 10.64 -0.18 -7.32
CA LEU A 233 9.84 -0.83 -6.27
C LEU A 233 8.86 -1.86 -6.87
N HIS A 234 8.27 -1.58 -8.03
CA HIS A 234 7.44 -2.54 -8.75
C HIS A 234 8.27 -3.71 -9.31
N ASP A 235 9.47 -3.43 -9.82
CA ASP A 235 10.35 -4.48 -10.33
C ASP A 235 10.90 -5.38 -9.22
N ALA A 236 11.22 -4.82 -8.05
CA ALA A 236 11.59 -5.59 -6.87
C ALA A 236 10.41 -6.41 -6.27
N ALA A 237 9.18 -6.11 -6.68
CA ALA A 237 7.99 -6.81 -6.26
C ALA A 237 7.59 -7.98 -7.19
N ARG A 238 8.11 -8.02 -8.42
CA ARG A 238 7.85 -9.08 -9.42
C ARG A 238 8.69 -10.33 -9.17
#